data_AF-A0AAE0DZ06-F1
#
_entry.id   AF-A0AAE0DZ06-F1
#
_cell.length_a   1.000
_cell.length_b   1.000
_cell.length_c   1.000
_cell.angle_alpha   90.00
_cell.angle_beta   90.00
_cell.angle_gamma   90.00
#
_symmetry.space_group_name_H-M   'P 1'
#
loop_
_entity.id
_entity.type
_entity.pdbx_description
1 polymer ?
#
loop_
_entity_poly.entity_id
_entity_poly.type
_entity_poly.pdbx_seq_one_letter_code
_entity_poly.pdbx_strand_id
1 'polypeptide(L)'
;MVDLPFFVLSIAIRLLFVSQNNIVTAKDDNNGVLSLIRKTCYNGTPFPDTCVTVLEADPRSRAATDLISLSLSAMDIVYEDAKYITSCFVKA
;
A
#
# COMPACT_ATOMS: atom_id res chain seq x y z
N MET A 1 3.25 -28.88 24.51
CA MET A 1 4.13 -27.80 24.98
C MET A 1 4.75 -27.21 23.73
N VAL A 2 4.15 -26.16 23.18
CA VAL A 2 4.56 -25.59 21.89
C VAL A 2 5.76 -24.70 22.16
N ASP A 3 6.92 -25.11 21.65
CA ASP A 3 8.20 -24.48 21.93
C ASP A 3 8.18 -22.99 21.56
N LEU A 4 8.13 -22.16 22.60
CA LEU A 4 8.27 -20.70 22.58
C LEU A 4 9.37 -20.19 21.62
N PRO A 5 10.55 -20.84 21.46
CA PRO A 5 11.56 -20.39 20.49
C PRO A 5 11.10 -20.46 19.03
N PHE A 6 10.23 -21.41 18.66
CA PHE A 6 9.74 -21.54 17.29
C PHE A 6 8.81 -20.40 16.89
N PHE A 7 7.97 -19.95 17.82
CA PHE A 7 7.08 -18.80 17.61
C PHE A 7 7.87 -17.50 17.47
N VAL A 8 8.88 -17.28 18.32
CA VAL A 8 9.75 -16.10 18.24
C VAL A 8 10.56 -16.09 16.94
N LEU A 9 11.06 -17.25 16.52
CA LEU A 9 11.80 -17.38 15.26
C LEU A 9 10.90 -17.10 14.04
N SER A 10 9.65 -17.59 14.06
CA SER A 10 8.67 -17.33 13.00
C SER A 10 8.34 -15.84 12.86
N ILE A 11 8.18 -15.13 13.99
CA ILE A 11 7.91 -13.68 14.00
C ILE A 11 9.13 -12.91 13.50
N ALA A 12 10.34 -13.26 13.95
CA ALA A 12 11.58 -12.63 13.50
C ALA A 12 11.80 -12.79 11.98
N ILE A 13 11.52 -13.98 11.43
CA ILE A 13 11.62 -14.23 9.99
C ILE A 13 10.62 -13.35 9.24
N ARG A 14 9.35 -13.27 9.67
CA ARG A 14 8.35 -12.40 9.01
C ARG A 14 8.75 -10.92 9.06
N LEU A 15 9.32 -10.44 10.16
CA LEU A 15 9.83 -9.07 10.25
C LEU A 15 11.01 -8.80 9.32
N LEU A 16 11.91 -9.78 9.16
CA LEU A 16 13.02 -9.67 8.20
C LEU A 16 12.53 -9.61 6.74
N PHE A 17 11.52 -10.41 6.39
CA PHE A 17 10.90 -10.36 5.06
C PHE A 17 10.17 -9.03 4.80
N VAL A 18 9.49 -8.46 5.81
CA VAL A 18 8.89 -7.13 5.70
C VAL A 18 9.94 -6.04 5.53
N SER A 19 11.08 -6.12 6.22
CA SER A 19 12.18 -5.16 6.09
C SER A 19 12.84 -5.20 4.71
N GLN A 20 12.98 -6.37 4.10
CA GLN A 20 13.59 -6.50 2.77
C GLN A 20 12.69 -5.96 1.65
N ASN A 21 11.36 -6.08 1.80
CA ASN A 21 10.40 -5.51 0.85
C ASN A 21 10.32 -3.99 0.89
N ASN A 22 10.76 -3.37 2.00
CA ASN A 22 10.83 -1.91 2.13
C ASN A 22 12.12 -1.30 1.57
N ILE A 23 13.14 -2.11 1.26
CA ILE A 23 14.32 -1.68 0.49
C ILE A 23 14.05 -1.91 -1.00
N VAL A 24 12.93 -1.35 -1.48
CA VAL A 24 12.81 -1.03 -2.90
C VAL A 24 13.42 0.35 -3.04
N THR A 25 14.71 0.38 -3.37
CA THR A 25 15.33 1.57 -3.96
C THR A 25 14.42 2.05 -5.08
N ALA A 26 13.78 3.20 -4.88
CA ALA A 26 13.20 3.99 -5.94
C ALA A 26 14.36 4.53 -6.78
N LYS A 27 14.91 3.66 -7.64
CA LYS A 27 15.84 4.06 -8.67
C LYS A 27 15.01 4.56 -9.84
N ASP A 28 15.01 5.87 -9.98
CA ASP A 28 14.51 6.60 -11.14
C ASP A 28 15.40 6.28 -12.35
N ASP A 29 15.00 5.28 -13.15
CA ASP A 29 15.68 4.92 -14.40
C ASP A 29 14.72 5.15 -15.57
N ASN A 30 14.64 6.41 -16.01
CA ASN A 30 14.01 6.90 -17.23
C ASN A 30 14.27 5.99 -18.46
N ASN A 31 13.41 4.97 -18.71
CA ASN A 31 13.06 4.41 -20.03
C ASN A 31 12.02 3.27 -20.03
N GLY A 32 11.37 2.99 -18.90
CA GLY A 32 10.34 1.96 -18.79
C GLY A 32 9.72 1.91 -17.40
N VAL A 33 9.79 3.03 -16.67
CA VAL A 33 9.44 3.13 -15.26
C VAL A 33 7.93 3.08 -15.12
N LEU A 34 7.41 1.93 -14.70
CA LEU A 34 6.09 1.89 -14.09
C LEU A 34 6.06 2.95 -12.97
N SER A 35 5.08 3.85 -13.00
CA SER A 35 4.87 4.83 -11.92
C SER A 35 4.89 4.13 -10.56
N LEU A 36 5.32 4.83 -9.50
CA LEU A 36 5.34 4.26 -8.14
C LEU A 36 3.99 3.62 -7.78
N ILE A 37 2.89 4.26 -8.20
CA ILE A 37 1.52 3.74 -8.12
C ILE A 37 1.43 2.37 -8.80
N ARG A 38 1.77 2.28 -10.08
CA ARG A 38 1.63 1.04 -10.85
C ARG A 38 2.54 -0.07 -10.28
N LYS A 39 3.79 0.24 -9.91
CA LYS A 39 4.68 -0.73 -9.26
C LYS A 39 4.10 -1.26 -7.94
N THR A 40 3.54 -0.36 -7.12
CA THR A 40 2.94 -0.72 -5.83
C THR A 40 1.67 -1.56 -6.03
N CYS A 41 0.81 -1.17 -6.97
CA CYS A 41 -0.45 -1.86 -7.21
C CYS A 41 -0.25 -3.27 -7.78
N TYR A 42 0.61 -3.45 -8.79
CA TYR A 42 0.81 -4.78 -9.39
C TYR A 42 1.55 -5.76 -8.46
N ASN A 43 2.32 -5.26 -7.50
CA ASN A 43 3.08 -6.11 -6.58
C ASN A 43 2.43 -6.26 -5.19
N GLY A 44 1.48 -5.40 -4.83
CA GLY A 44 1.01 -5.24 -3.46
C GLY A 44 -0.48 -5.49 -3.24
N THR A 45 -1.29 -5.67 -4.28
CA THR A 45 -2.74 -5.89 -4.14
C THR A 45 -3.29 -6.99 -5.05
N PRO A 46 -4.33 -7.72 -4.63
CA PRO A 46 -5.07 -8.63 -5.49
C PRO A 46 -5.88 -7.93 -6.60
N PHE A 47 -6.09 -6.61 -6.52
CA PHE A 47 -6.88 -5.82 -7.49
C PHE A 47 -6.04 -4.67 -8.06
N PRO A 48 -5.07 -4.96 -8.95
CA PRO A 48 -4.10 -3.97 -9.41
C PRO A 48 -4.76 -2.84 -10.21
N ASP A 49 -5.71 -3.15 -11.10
CA ASP A 49 -6.34 -2.14 -11.96
C ASP A 49 -7.22 -1.16 -11.16
N THR A 50 -7.94 -1.66 -10.16
CA THR A 50 -8.71 -0.81 -9.23
C THR A 50 -7.78 0.08 -8.41
N CYS A 51 -6.69 -0.48 -7.88
CA CYS A 51 -5.70 0.29 -7.12
C CYS A 51 -5.09 1.42 -7.96
N VAL A 52 -4.68 1.12 -9.20
CA VAL A 52 -4.14 2.14 -10.11
C VAL A 52 -5.18 3.22 -10.36
N THR A 53 -6.41 2.84 -10.71
CA THR A 53 -7.49 3.79 -11.00
C THR A 53 -7.77 4.72 -9.82
N VAL A 54 -7.89 4.16 -8.61
CA VAL A 54 -8.19 4.92 -7.39
C VAL A 54 -7.05 5.86 -7.03
N LEU A 55 -5.80 5.38 -7.05
CA LEU A 55 -4.65 6.20 -6.70
C LEU A 55 -4.29 7.21 -7.79
N GLU A 56 -4.51 6.91 -9.07
CA GLU A 56 -4.30 7.88 -10.14
C GLU A 56 -5.38 8.96 -10.17
N ALA A 57 -6.57 8.73 -9.60
CA ALA A 57 -7.61 9.75 -9.48
C ALA A 57 -7.23 10.84 -8.46
N ASP A 58 -6.56 10.49 -7.36
CA ASP A 58 -6.16 11.43 -6.32
C ASP A 58 -4.86 12.20 -6.71
N PRO A 59 -4.87 13.55 -6.75
CA PRO A 59 -3.70 14.34 -7.11
C PRO A 59 -2.52 14.20 -6.15
N ARG A 60 -2.77 13.93 -4.86
CA ARG A 60 -1.74 13.75 -3.82
C ARG A 60 -1.02 12.42 -4.02
N SER A 61 -1.76 11.37 -4.35
CA SER A 61 -1.21 10.08 -4.72
C SER A 61 -0.33 10.17 -5.97
N ARG A 62 -0.70 10.96 -6.98
CA ARG A 62 0.15 11.22 -8.16
C ARG A 62 1.41 12.00 -7.84
N ALA A 63 1.37 12.86 -6.81
CA ALA A 63 2.52 13.64 -6.36
C ALA A 63 3.43 12.87 -5.38
N ALA A 64 3.02 11.67 -4.93
CA ALA A 64 3.79 10.87 -4.00
C ALA A 64 5.08 10.36 -4.63
N THR A 65 6.21 10.64 -3.97
CA THR A 65 7.55 10.21 -4.40
C THR A 65 8.03 8.95 -3.69
N ASP A 66 7.33 8.50 -2.65
CA ASP A 66 7.71 7.38 -1.80
C ASP A 66 6.47 6.60 -1.31
N LEU A 67 6.69 5.40 -0.77
CA LEU A 67 5.61 4.52 -0.33
C LEU A 67 4.86 5.04 0.90
N ILE A 68 5.49 5.87 1.74
CA ILE A 68 4.86 6.43 2.93
C ILE A 68 3.85 7.49 2.50
N SER A 69 4.25 8.45 1.67
CA SER A 69 3.34 9.47 1.14
C SER A 69 2.22 8.86 0.29
N LEU A 70 2.52 7.80 -0.47
CA LEU A 70 1.50 7.08 -1.24
C LEU A 70 0.51 6.32 -0.34
N SER A 71 0.99 5.63 0.70
CA SER A 71 0.13 4.88 1.62
C SER A 71 -0.77 5.79 2.46
N LEU A 72 -0.27 6.96 2.89
CA LEU A 72 -1.09 7.97 3.57
C LEU A 72 -2.23 8.46 2.66
N SER A 73 -1.92 8.76 1.39
CA SER A 73 -2.92 9.17 0.42
C SER A 73 -3.97 8.06 0.20
N ALA A 74 -3.54 6.79 0.12
CA ALA A 74 -4.45 5.65 0.02
C ALA A 74 -5.38 5.52 1.23
N MET A 75 -4.85 5.69 2.45
CA MET A 75 -5.65 5.64 3.68
C MET A 75 -6.69 6.75 3.75
N ASP A 76 -6.33 7.97 3.34
CA ASP A 76 -7.25 9.11 3.31
C ASP A 76 -8.43 8.85 2.35
N ILE A 77 -8.16 8.28 1.17
CA ILE A 77 -9.22 7.92 0.20
C ILE A 77 -10.20 6.94 0.84
N VAL A 78 -9.69 5.86 1.44
CA VAL A 78 -10.53 4.84 2.10
C VAL A 78 -11.32 5.45 3.27
N TYR A 79 -10.73 6.37 4.02
CA TYR A 79 -11.38 7.04 5.13
C TYR A 79 -12.57 7.90 4.66
N GLU A 80 -12.41 8.68 3.59
CA GLU A 80 -13.51 9.48 3.04
C GLU A 80 -14.62 8.60 2.43
N ASP A 81 -14.27 7.52 1.73
CA ASP A 81 -15.24 6.54 1.25
C ASP A 81 -16.03 5.91 2.41
N ALA A 82 -15.35 5.55 3.49
CA ALA A 82 -16.00 4.98 4.68
C ALA A 82 -16.97 5.98 5.35
N LYS A 83 -16.62 7.28 5.40
CA LYS A 83 -17.53 8.31 5.92
C LYS A 83 -18.75 8.48 5.02
N TYR A 84 -18.55 8.50 3.72
CA TYR A 84 -19.65 8.58 2.75
C TYR A 84 -20.60 7.39 2.91
N ILE A 85 -20.07 6.17 2.92
CA ILE A 85 -20.85 4.94 3.09
C ILE A 85 -21.60 4.96 4.43
N THR A 86 -20.92 5.32 5.52
CA THR A 86 -21.55 5.42 6.85
C THR A 86 -22.70 6.42 6.83
N SER A 87 -22.55 7.56 6.15
CA SER A 87 -23.60 8.56 6.02
C SER A 87 -24.84 8.03 5.29
N CYS A 88 -24.67 7.14 4.30
CA CYS A 88 -25.78 6.48 3.61
C CYS A 88 -26.54 5.53 4.53
N PHE A 89 -25.86 4.82 5.42
CA PHE A 89 -26.50 3.89 6.36
C PHE A 89 -27.17 4.59 7.55
N VAL A 90 -26.61 5.69 8.04
CA VAL A 90 -27.20 6.45 9.17
C VAL A 90 -28.43 7.27 8.73
N LYS A 91 -28.58 7.54 7.44
CA LYS A 91 -29.75 8.24 6.87
C LYS A 91 -30.90 7.31 6.44
N ALA A 92 -30.71 5.99 6.46
CA ALA A 92 -31.70 4.99 6.06
C ALA A 92 -32.50 4.49 7.28
#